data_AF-A0A7L9S9V1-F1
#
_entry.id   AF-A0A7L9S9V1-F1
#
_cell.length_a   1.000
_cell.length_b   1.000
_cell.length_c   1.000
_cell.angle_alpha   90.00
_cell.angle_beta   90.00
_cell.angle_gamma   90.00
#
_symmetry.space_group_name_H-M   'P 1'
#
loop_
_entity.id
_entity.type
_entity.pdbx_description
1 polymer ?
#
loop_
_entity_poly.entity_id
_entity_poly.type
_entity_poly.pdbx_seq_one_letter_code
_entity_poly.pdbx_strand_id
1 'polypeptide(L)'
;MSSDLNDSQASDLSVDSGPSLGFSVAWYDSPNGQGQVMLSRVSHQYDIGDNQTQDLDITYGHFSGVALFHQESYITTVSLGIGFAQFDAEYGDDVFASAGVAVGTRYNISQQLAFVTEIRSNISLVDEDSDIFCQNAVCSAQFQDTLWFDTSFSIGLAYQF
;
A
#
# COMPACT_ATOMS: atom_id res chain seq x y z
N MET A 1 -9.15 -4.90 15.48
CA MET A 1 -8.31 -4.02 14.66
C MET A 1 -8.72 -2.63 15.08
N SER A 2 -7.79 -1.83 15.62
CA SER A 2 -8.05 -0.43 15.96
C SER A 2 -8.34 0.31 14.66
N SER A 3 -9.34 1.18 14.63
CA SER A 3 -9.60 2.02 13.47
C SER A 3 -8.60 3.16 13.44
N ASP A 4 -7.91 3.33 12.31
CA ASP A 4 -6.99 4.47 12.10
C ASP A 4 -7.75 5.75 11.65
N LEU A 5 -9.10 5.68 11.57
CA LEU A 5 -10.01 6.76 11.24
C LEU A 5 -11.07 6.94 12.33
N ASN A 6 -11.38 8.20 12.65
CA ASN A 6 -12.48 8.59 13.52
C ASN A 6 -13.51 9.41 12.76
N ASP A 7 -14.80 9.16 13.05
CA ASP A 7 -15.88 10.07 12.65
C ASP A 7 -15.79 11.40 13.42
N SER A 8 -16.46 12.43 12.90
CA SER A 8 -16.71 13.76 13.48
C SER A 8 -17.14 13.78 14.95
N GLN A 9 -17.64 12.67 15.48
CA GLN A 9 -18.04 12.49 16.89
C GLN A 9 -17.04 11.65 17.70
N ALA A 10 -15.81 11.47 17.21
CA ALA A 10 -14.72 10.70 17.83
C ALA A 10 -15.07 9.23 18.10
N SER A 11 -15.80 8.61 17.18
CA SER A 11 -16.09 7.16 17.19
C SER A 11 -15.23 6.44 16.15
N ASP A 12 -14.61 5.33 16.55
CA ASP A 12 -13.77 4.48 15.71
C ASP A 12 -14.54 3.98 14.47
N LEU A 13 -14.00 4.23 13.27
CA LEU A 13 -14.63 3.89 11.99
C LEU A 13 -14.02 2.62 11.37
N SER A 14 -14.82 1.57 11.15
CA SER A 14 -14.30 0.32 10.56
C SER A 14 -13.85 0.56 9.12
N VAL A 15 -12.60 0.21 8.80
CA VAL A 15 -12.04 0.29 7.46
C VAL A 15 -11.95 -1.13 6.88
N ASP A 16 -12.72 -1.41 5.84
CA ASP A 16 -12.68 -2.66 5.09
C ASP A 16 -11.61 -2.60 3.99
N SER A 17 -10.82 -3.67 3.90
CA SER A 17 -9.78 -3.85 2.89
C SER A 17 -10.40 -4.22 1.54
N GLY A 18 -10.24 -3.36 0.54
CA GLY A 18 -10.66 -3.60 -0.85
C GLY A 18 -9.55 -4.21 -1.73
N PRO A 19 -9.79 -4.33 -3.05
CA PRO A 19 -8.82 -4.92 -3.97
C PRO A 19 -7.56 -4.05 -4.12
N SER A 20 -6.41 -4.70 -4.29
CA SER A 20 -5.14 -4.03 -4.61
C SER A 20 -4.61 -4.46 -5.99
N LEU A 21 -4.04 -3.50 -6.72
CA LEU A 21 -3.38 -3.73 -8.01
C LEU A 21 -2.00 -3.09 -7.97
N GLY A 22 -0.97 -3.81 -8.43
CA GLY A 22 0.39 -3.31 -8.49
C GLY A 22 1.08 -3.61 -9.81
N PHE A 23 1.92 -2.67 -10.25
CA PHE A 23 2.87 -2.85 -11.34
C PHE A 23 4.26 -2.50 -10.84
N SER A 24 5.26 -3.34 -11.13
CA SER A 24 6.64 -3.08 -10.78
C SER A 24 7.60 -3.35 -11.92
N VAL A 25 8.65 -2.56 -11.98
CA VAL A 25 9.82 -2.78 -12.83
C VAL A 25 11.00 -2.99 -11.90
N ALA A 26 11.71 -4.11 -12.08
CA ALA A 26 12.89 -4.43 -11.31
C ALA A 26 14.09 -4.71 -12.23
N TRP A 27 15.28 -4.38 -11.74
CA TRP A 27 16.55 -4.67 -12.40
C TRP A 27 17.51 -5.32 -11.42
N TYR A 28 18.37 -6.20 -11.93
CA TYR A 28 19.42 -6.81 -11.12
C TYR A 28 20.55 -5.79 -10.91
N ASP A 29 20.87 -5.55 -9.65
CA ASP A 29 22.08 -4.85 -9.24
C ASP A 29 23.20 -5.85 -8.93
N SER A 30 22.84 -6.99 -8.32
CA SER A 30 23.76 -8.10 -8.02
C SER A 30 23.03 -9.45 -8.09
N PRO A 31 23.73 -10.59 -7.97
CA PRO A 31 23.07 -11.90 -7.92
C PRO A 31 22.04 -12.05 -6.80
N ASN A 32 22.17 -11.29 -5.71
CA ASN A 32 21.28 -11.35 -4.55
C ASN A 32 20.52 -10.04 -4.30
N GLY A 33 20.57 -9.08 -5.24
CA GLY A 33 20.01 -7.75 -5.05
C GLY A 33 19.37 -7.21 -6.32
N GLN A 34 18.17 -6.64 -6.18
CA GLN A 34 17.46 -5.94 -7.24
C GLN A 34 17.08 -4.53 -6.78
N GLY A 35 17.12 -3.58 -7.71
CA GLY A 35 16.36 -2.35 -7.55
C GLY A 35 14.96 -2.55 -8.13
N GLN A 36 13.96 -1.93 -7.51
CA GLN A 36 12.56 -1.99 -7.94
C GLN A 36 11.94 -0.60 -7.87
N VAL A 37 11.16 -0.26 -8.89
CA VAL A 37 10.18 0.82 -8.83
C VAL A 37 8.80 0.17 -8.92
N MET A 38 7.91 0.52 -7.99
CA MET A 38 6.57 -0.03 -7.95
C MET A 38 5.54 1.08 -7.84
N LEU A 39 4.44 0.91 -8.56
CA LEU A 39 3.20 1.65 -8.41
C LEU A 39 2.11 0.67 -7.99
N SER A 40 1.40 0.95 -6.92
CA SER A 40 0.26 0.14 -6.47
C SER A 40 -0.89 1.00 -6.01
N ARG A 41 -2.13 0.59 -6.32
CA ARG A 41 -3.36 1.20 -5.81
C ARG A 41 -4.05 0.21 -4.89
N VAL A 42 -4.43 0.67 -3.71
CA VAL A 42 -5.20 -0.08 -2.72
C VAL A 42 -6.47 0.71 -2.46
N SER A 43 -7.62 0.06 -2.62
CA SER A 43 -8.92 0.67 -2.33
C SER A 43 -9.37 0.23 -0.95
N HIS A 44 -9.87 1.16 -0.15
CA HIS A 44 -10.45 0.90 1.16
C HIS A 44 -11.88 1.43 1.18
N GLN A 45 -12.77 0.74 1.89
CA GLN A 45 -14.14 1.19 2.10
C GLN A 45 -14.34 1.46 3.59
N TYR A 46 -15.02 2.53 3.95
CA TYR A 46 -15.34 2.83 5.34
C TYR A 46 -16.81 3.23 5.52
N ASP A 47 -17.37 2.79 6.65
CA ASP A 47 -18.78 2.99 7.00
C ASP A 47 -18.96 4.26 7.85
N ILE A 48 -19.71 5.26 7.37
CA ILE A 48 -19.93 6.54 8.10
C ILE A 48 -21.24 6.49 8.94
N GLY A 49 -21.79 5.31 9.17
CA GLY A 49 -23.13 5.15 9.75
C GLY A 49 -24.26 5.47 8.75
N ASP A 50 -25.48 5.07 9.08
CA ASP A 50 -26.69 5.23 8.22
C ASP A 50 -26.66 4.46 6.87
N ASN A 51 -25.93 3.34 6.78
CA ASN A 51 -25.75 2.51 5.56
C ASN A 51 -25.07 3.24 4.39
N GLN A 52 -24.29 4.29 4.66
CA GLN A 52 -23.48 4.97 3.64
C GLN A 52 -22.02 4.54 3.76
N THR A 53 -21.52 3.93 2.68
CA THR A 53 -20.12 3.54 2.48
C THR A 53 -19.43 4.59 1.62
N GLN A 54 -18.26 5.06 2.04
CA GLN A 54 -17.38 5.88 1.19
C GLN A 54 -16.10 5.11 0.86
N ASP A 55 -15.53 5.43 -0.30
CA ASP A 55 -14.30 4.82 -0.81
C ASP A 55 -13.11 5.76 -0.54
N LEU A 56 -12.01 5.20 -0.05
CA LEU A 56 -10.71 5.83 0.06
C LEU A 56 -9.72 5.05 -0.80
N ASP A 57 -9.24 5.68 -1.86
CA ASP A 57 -8.25 5.06 -2.74
C ASP A 57 -6.86 5.61 -2.45
N ILE A 58 -5.91 4.71 -2.19
CA ILE A 58 -4.53 5.09 -1.91
C ILE A 58 -3.62 4.56 -3.02
N THR A 59 -2.93 5.47 -3.70
CA THR A 59 -1.94 5.14 -4.73
C THR A 59 -0.53 5.33 -4.16
N TYR A 60 0.20 4.23 -4.01
CA TYR A 60 1.58 4.20 -3.56
C TYR A 60 2.55 4.15 -4.74
N GLY A 61 3.60 4.97 -4.67
CA GLY A 61 4.74 4.88 -5.56
C GLY A 61 6.03 4.75 -4.77
N HIS A 62 6.70 3.59 -4.85
CA HIS A 62 7.90 3.28 -4.07
C HIS A 62 9.10 2.97 -4.96
N PHE A 63 10.25 3.49 -4.55
CA PHE A 63 11.55 3.00 -4.95
C PHE A 63 12.08 2.07 -3.84
N SER A 64 12.34 0.82 -4.19
CA SER A 64 12.69 -0.24 -3.24
C SER A 64 13.97 -0.96 -3.63
N GLY A 65 14.78 -1.30 -2.64
CA GLY A 65 15.79 -2.34 -2.76
C GLY A 65 15.18 -3.68 -2.38
N VAL A 66 15.43 -4.72 -3.19
CA VAL A 66 14.93 -6.09 -2.97
C VAL A 66 16.11 -7.03 -2.81
N ALA A 67 16.22 -7.65 -1.63
CA ALA A 67 17.17 -8.72 -1.37
C ALA A 67 16.57 -10.08 -1.77
N LEU A 68 17.36 -10.89 -2.47
CA LEU A 68 16.98 -12.23 -2.93
C LEU A 68 17.72 -13.30 -2.14
N PHE A 69 16.98 -14.15 -1.44
CA PHE A 69 17.51 -15.28 -0.69
C PHE A 69 17.17 -16.58 -1.41
N HIS A 70 18.15 -17.12 -2.12
CA HIS A 70 18.03 -18.34 -2.91
C HIS A 70 17.94 -19.58 -2.02
N GLN A 71 16.89 -20.37 -2.20
CA GLN A 71 16.71 -21.69 -1.59
C GLN A 71 16.51 -22.74 -2.69
N GLU A 72 16.48 -24.02 -2.35
CA GLU A 72 16.46 -25.10 -3.35
C GLU A 72 15.23 -25.05 -4.29
N SER A 73 14.06 -24.63 -3.77
CA SER A 73 12.79 -24.69 -4.52
C SER A 73 12.16 -23.32 -4.80
N TYR A 74 12.62 -22.24 -4.17
CA TYR A 74 12.07 -20.90 -4.31
C TYR A 74 13.08 -19.82 -3.88
N ILE A 75 12.77 -18.56 -4.18
CA ILE A 75 13.57 -17.40 -3.76
C ILE A 75 12.71 -16.58 -2.82
N THR A 76 13.18 -16.36 -1.59
CA THR A 76 12.54 -15.41 -0.68
C THR A 76 12.98 -14.00 -1.05
N THR A 77 12.04 -13.08 -1.14
CA THR A 77 12.28 -11.68 -1.45
C THR A 77 11.99 -10.84 -0.22
N VAL A 78 12.92 -9.96 0.14
CA VAL A 78 12.69 -8.94 1.19
C VAL A 78 12.93 -7.59 0.56
N SER A 79 11.94 -6.71 0.59
CA SER A 79 12.02 -5.38 0.03
C SER A 79 11.87 -4.31 1.11
N LEU A 80 12.63 -3.23 0.93
CA LEU A 80 12.53 -2.02 1.71
C LEU A 80 12.58 -0.85 0.74
N GLY A 81 11.64 0.08 0.88
CA GLY A 81 11.56 1.24 0.01
C GLY A 81 10.94 2.45 0.65
N ILE A 82 11.08 3.56 -0.06
CA ILE A 82 10.51 4.85 0.26
C ILE A 82 9.88 5.44 -0.99
N GLY A 83 8.96 6.38 -0.80
CA GLY A 83 8.36 7.12 -1.87
C GLY A 83 7.19 7.95 -1.38
N PHE A 84 6.06 7.84 -2.08
CA PHE A 84 4.88 8.65 -1.80
C PHE A 84 3.61 7.81 -1.75
N ALA A 85 2.59 8.34 -1.09
CA ALA A 85 1.24 7.81 -1.05
C ALA A 85 0.27 8.96 -1.37
N GLN A 86 -0.46 8.83 -2.47
CA GLN A 86 -1.52 9.75 -2.84
C GLN A 86 -2.84 9.19 -2.32
N PHE A 87 -3.49 9.92 -1.43
CA PHE A 87 -4.79 9.59 -0.88
C PHE A 87 -5.83 10.35 -1.69
N ASP A 88 -6.75 9.61 -2.30
CA ASP A 88 -7.84 10.13 -3.12
C ASP A 88 -9.14 9.78 -2.40
N ALA A 89 -9.81 10.81 -1.88
CA ALA A 89 -11.10 10.71 -1.22
C ALA A 89 -12.16 11.48 -2.02
N GLU A 90 -13.44 11.23 -1.76
CA GLU A 90 -14.56 11.80 -2.53
C GLU A 90 -14.53 13.34 -2.66
N TYR A 91 -13.95 14.04 -1.67
CA TYR A 91 -13.94 15.50 -1.59
C TYR A 91 -12.58 16.15 -1.86
N GLY A 92 -11.49 15.38 -1.90
CA GLY A 92 -10.14 15.93 -2.10
C GLY A 92 -9.05 14.87 -2.19
N ASP A 93 -7.90 15.28 -2.72
CA ASP A 93 -6.70 14.46 -2.82
C ASP A 93 -5.50 15.12 -2.15
N ASP A 94 -4.62 14.31 -1.55
CA ASP A 94 -3.37 14.79 -0.96
C ASP A 94 -2.25 13.76 -1.11
N VAL A 95 -1.00 14.23 -1.06
CA VAL A 95 0.20 13.40 -1.28
C VAL A 95 1.12 13.46 -0.08
N PHE A 96 1.32 12.28 0.50
CA PHE A 96 2.14 12.09 1.69
C PHE A 96 3.43 11.34 1.38
N ALA A 97 4.45 11.55 2.22
CA ALA A 97 5.65 10.73 2.19
C ALA A 97 5.32 9.34 2.72
N SER A 98 5.85 8.29 2.09
CA SER A 98 5.60 6.92 2.52
C SER A 98 6.85 6.05 2.48
N ALA A 99 6.85 5.03 3.33
CA ALA A 99 7.83 3.97 3.40
C ALA A 99 7.11 2.62 3.25
N GLY A 100 7.82 1.62 2.73
CA GLY A 100 7.26 0.30 2.50
C GLY A 100 8.26 -0.79 2.87
N VAL A 101 7.77 -1.83 3.52
CA VAL A 101 8.47 -3.09 3.72
C VAL A 101 7.65 -4.22 3.12
N ALA A 102 8.29 -5.11 2.37
CA ALA A 102 7.61 -6.29 1.87
C ALA A 102 8.44 -7.56 2.06
N VAL A 103 7.72 -8.66 2.23
CA VAL A 103 8.29 -10.00 2.22
C VAL A 103 7.48 -10.87 1.27
N GLY A 104 8.18 -11.63 0.45
CA GLY A 104 7.56 -12.40 -0.60
C GLY A 104 8.31 -13.67 -0.95
N THR A 105 7.70 -14.43 -1.84
CA THR A 105 8.31 -15.61 -2.43
C THR A 105 8.19 -15.55 -3.94
N ARG A 106 9.25 -15.98 -4.61
CA ARG A 106 9.33 -16.08 -6.06
C ARG A 106 9.58 -17.54 -6.44
N TYR A 107 8.69 -18.09 -7.23
CA TYR A 107 8.78 -19.43 -7.80
C TYR A 107 9.00 -19.32 -9.31
N ASN A 108 10.19 -19.68 -9.78
CA ASN A 108 10.49 -19.66 -11.20
C ASN A 108 9.78 -20.83 -11.90
N ILE A 109 8.80 -20.53 -12.74
CA ILE A 109 8.08 -21.52 -13.56
C ILE A 109 8.93 -21.89 -14.78
N SER A 110 9.60 -20.90 -15.37
CA SER A 110 10.53 -21.05 -16.49
C SER A 110 11.73 -20.13 -16.32
N GLN A 111 12.62 -20.08 -17.32
CA GLN A 111 13.76 -19.16 -17.31
C GLN A 111 13.33 -17.67 -17.39
N GLN A 112 12.11 -17.40 -17.87
CA GLN A 112 11.60 -16.04 -18.07
C GLN A 112 10.38 -15.72 -17.21
N LEU A 113 9.61 -16.72 -16.76
CA LEU A 113 8.37 -16.51 -16.02
C LEU A 113 8.51 -17.01 -14.59
N ALA A 114 8.13 -16.16 -13.64
CA ALA A 114 8.04 -16.51 -12.23
C ALA A 114 6.68 -16.13 -11.65
N PHE A 115 6.20 -16.97 -10.74
CA PHE A 115 5.07 -16.68 -9.87
C PHE A 115 5.58 -15.98 -8.62
N VAL A 116 4.90 -14.92 -8.19
CA VAL A 116 5.29 -14.15 -7.01
C VAL A 116 4.13 -14.01 -6.05
N THR A 117 4.43 -14.10 -4.77
CA THR A 117 3.53 -13.72 -3.69
C THR A 117 4.25 -12.71 -2.82
N GLU A 118 3.54 -11.70 -2.34
CA GLU A 118 4.13 -10.65 -1.53
C GLU A 118 3.12 -10.18 -0.48
N ILE A 119 3.57 -10.10 0.76
CA ILE A 119 2.91 -9.33 1.82
C ILE A 119 3.69 -8.02 1.92
N ARG A 120 2.99 -6.88 1.80
CA ARG A 120 3.57 -5.55 1.89
C ARG A 120 2.87 -4.73 2.94
N SER A 121 3.65 -4.08 3.80
CA SER A 121 3.17 -3.09 4.74
C SER A 121 3.73 -1.72 4.35
N ASN A 122 2.83 -0.77 4.16
CA ASN A 122 3.11 0.62 3.84
C ASN A 122 2.85 1.48 5.08
N ILE A 123 3.68 2.50 5.26
CA ILE A 123 3.60 3.45 6.35
C ILE A 123 3.66 4.84 5.70
N SER A 124 2.61 5.64 5.87
CA SER A 124 2.55 7.00 5.33
C SER A 124 2.52 8.03 6.46
N LEU A 125 3.22 9.14 6.27
CA LEU A 125 3.20 10.28 7.18
C LEU A 125 2.08 11.23 6.78
N VAL A 126 0.91 11.09 7.41
CA VAL A 126 -0.29 11.88 7.13
C VAL A 126 -0.38 13.11 8.04
N ASP A 127 -1.07 14.15 7.59
CA ASP A 127 -1.36 15.33 8.40
C ASP A 127 -2.75 15.19 9.05
N GLU A 128 -2.84 15.39 10.36
CA GLU A 128 -4.09 15.31 11.13
C GLU A 128 -5.08 16.42 10.73
N ASP A 129 -4.56 17.55 10.24
CA ASP A 129 -5.33 18.69 9.75
C ASP A 129 -5.70 18.56 8.25
N SER A 130 -5.54 17.36 7.65
CA SER A 130 -5.86 17.13 6.24
C SER A 130 -7.36 17.23 5.97
N ASP A 131 -7.76 18.14 5.07
CA ASP A 131 -9.16 18.42 4.71
C ASP A 131 -9.73 17.45 3.65
N ILE A 132 -9.02 16.36 3.30
CA ILE A 132 -9.43 15.44 2.21
C ILE A 132 -10.81 14.79 2.43
N PHE A 133 -11.27 14.72 3.70
CA PHE A 133 -12.57 14.17 4.09
C PHE A 133 -13.63 15.25 4.41
N CYS A 134 -13.34 16.53 4.14
CA CYS A 134 -14.19 17.65 4.54
C CYS A 134 -14.95 18.26 3.36
N GLN A 135 -16.26 18.46 3.53
CA GLN A 135 -17.10 19.20 2.58
C GLN A 135 -17.66 20.46 3.23
N ASN A 136 -17.32 21.65 2.69
CA ASN A 136 -17.82 22.94 3.19
C ASN A 136 -17.63 23.16 4.70
N ALA A 137 -16.46 22.79 5.25
CA ALA A 137 -16.10 22.87 6.68
C ALA A 137 -16.84 21.89 7.62
N VAL A 138 -17.52 20.88 7.06
CA VAL A 138 -18.02 19.73 7.81
C VAL A 138 -17.19 18.51 7.40
N CYS A 139 -16.44 17.96 8.34
CA CYS A 139 -15.56 16.80 8.11
C CYS A 139 -16.29 15.51 8.50
N SER A 140 -16.33 14.54 7.59
CA SER A 140 -16.93 13.22 7.86
C SER A 140 -15.97 12.27 8.58
N ALA A 141 -14.65 12.48 8.40
CA ALA A 141 -13.62 11.71 9.07
C ALA A 141 -12.36 12.56 9.28
N GLN A 142 -11.51 12.17 10.23
CA GLN A 142 -10.16 12.72 10.41
C GLN A 142 -9.18 11.58 10.73
N PHE A 143 -7.91 11.78 10.35
CA PHE A 143 -6.83 10.90 10.77
C PHE A 143 -6.66 11.00 12.28
N GLN A 144 -6.64 9.85 12.97
CA GLN A 144 -6.43 9.82 14.41
C GLN A 144 -4.96 10.04 14.80
N ASP A 145 -4.04 9.64 13.93
CA ASP A 145 -2.60 9.68 14.13
C ASP A 145 -1.88 10.24 12.89
N THR A 146 -0.69 10.79 13.09
CA THR A 146 0.22 11.25 12.01
C THR A 146 0.78 10.10 11.14
N LEU A 147 0.46 8.84 11.46
CA LEU A 147 0.94 7.66 10.75
C LEU A 147 -0.20 6.79 10.27
N TRP A 148 -0.28 6.57 8.96
CA TRP A 148 -1.20 5.62 8.36
C TRP A 148 -0.48 4.30 8.07
N PHE A 149 -1.02 3.19 8.59
CA PHE A 149 -0.51 1.86 8.35
C PHE A 149 -1.43 1.09 7.41
N ASP A 150 -0.91 0.65 6.27
CA ASP A 150 -1.64 -0.19 5.33
C ASP A 150 -0.89 -1.51 5.13
N THR A 151 -1.61 -2.63 5.08
CA THR A 151 -1.02 -3.94 4.82
C THR A 151 -1.82 -4.66 3.75
N SER A 152 -1.13 -5.07 2.70
CA SER A 152 -1.71 -5.76 1.56
C SER A 152 -1.03 -7.11 1.33
N PHE A 153 -1.82 -8.04 0.82
CA PHE A 153 -1.33 -9.32 0.30
C PHE A 153 -1.60 -9.35 -1.20
N SER A 154 -0.58 -9.70 -1.96
CA SER A 154 -0.63 -9.75 -3.42
C SER A 154 -0.09 -11.06 -3.97
N ILE A 155 -0.65 -11.46 -5.11
CA ILE A 155 -0.24 -12.60 -5.90
C ILE A 155 -0.07 -12.09 -7.33
N GLY A 156 1.03 -12.45 -7.99
CA GLY A 156 1.32 -11.93 -9.32
C GLY A 156 2.26 -12.81 -10.14
N LEU A 157 2.61 -12.28 -11.31
CA LEU A 157 3.58 -12.88 -12.22
C LEU A 157 4.69 -11.86 -12.49
N ALA A 158 5.92 -12.35 -12.56
CA ALA A 158 7.08 -11.59 -12.96
C ALA A 158 7.67 -12.18 -14.24
N TYR A 159 7.97 -11.32 -15.21
CA TYR A 159 8.61 -11.69 -16.47
C TYR A 159 10.01 -11.08 -16.54
N GLN A 160 10.99 -11.89 -16.91
CA GLN A 160 12.38 -11.47 -17.12
C GLN A 160 12.67 -11.43 -18.62
N PHE A 161 13.17 -10.27 -19.08
CA PHE A 161 13.61 -10.02 -20.44
C PHE A 161 15.08 -10.41 -20.66
#